data_AF-A0A919HXM9-F1
#
_entry.id   AF-A0A919HXM9-F1
#
_cell.length_a   1.000
_cell.length_b   1.000
_cell.length_c   1.000
_cell.angle_alpha   90.00
_cell.angle_beta   90.00
_cell.angle_gamma   90.00
#
_symmetry.space_group_name_H-M   'P 1'
#
loop_
_entity.id
_entity.type
_entity.pdbx_description
1 polymer ?
#
loop_
_entity_poly.entity_id
_entity_poly.type
_entity_poly.pdbx_seq_one_letter_code
_entity_poly.pdbx_strand_id
1 'polypeptide(L)'
;MNIPAAGIPPATRWRRRSPTENGTRGYAFASRLAAISTVLELLDKDSHLVAVDDVYGGTYRLLENVRRRSAGLQVSWVKPDDRRELKRRSAPTPA
;
A
#
# COMPACT_ATOMS: atom_id res chain seq x y z
N MET A 1 -13.38 -27.52 0.50
CA MET A 1 -14.10 -26.41 1.15
C MET A 1 -14.55 -25.45 0.05
N ASN A 2 -15.82 -25.51 -0.32
CA ASN A 2 -16.37 -24.87 -1.53
C ASN A 2 -16.89 -23.48 -1.17
N ILE A 3 -16.32 -22.41 -1.77
CA ILE A 3 -16.86 -21.05 -1.60
C ILE A 3 -17.92 -20.86 -2.69
N PRO A 4 -19.22 -20.74 -2.35
CA PRO A 4 -20.24 -20.53 -3.37
C PRO A 4 -20.08 -19.15 -3.98
N ALA A 5 -20.25 -19.07 -5.31
CA ALA A 5 -20.32 -17.84 -6.09
C ALA A 5 -21.59 -17.06 -5.73
N ALA A 6 -21.61 -16.41 -4.56
CA ALA A 6 -22.64 -15.47 -4.18
C ALA A 6 -22.34 -14.13 -4.85
N GLY A 7 -23.30 -13.67 -5.67
CA GLY A 7 -23.20 -12.50 -6.53
C GLY A 7 -22.68 -11.24 -5.84
N ILE A 8 -22.00 -10.41 -6.64
CA ILE A 8 -21.49 -9.10 -6.23
C ILE A 8 -22.70 -8.23 -5.85
N PRO A 9 -22.86 -7.81 -4.57
CA PRO A 9 -23.96 -6.94 -4.19
C PRO A 9 -23.74 -5.51 -4.73
N PRO A 10 -24.82 -4.74 -4.99
CA PRO A 10 -24.72 -3.36 -5.46
C PRO A 10 -23.99 -2.47 -4.45
N ALA A 11 -23.38 -1.39 -4.94
CA ALA A 11 -22.31 -0.61 -4.34
C ALA A 11 -22.59 0.10 -2.98
N THR A 12 -23.68 -0.22 -2.30
CA THR A 12 -24.12 0.43 -1.05
C THR A 12 -23.71 -0.31 0.22
N ARG A 13 -23.04 -1.47 0.14
CA ARG A 13 -22.72 -2.33 1.31
C ARG A 13 -21.22 -2.54 1.59
N TRP A 14 -20.39 -1.51 1.43
CA TRP A 14 -18.92 -1.65 1.56
C TRP A 14 -18.34 -1.50 2.96
N ARG A 15 -19.15 -1.38 4.03
CA ARG A 15 -18.65 -1.41 5.41
C ARG A 15 -18.82 -2.80 6.01
N ARG A 16 -17.96 -3.74 5.62
CA ARG A 16 -17.83 -5.00 6.36
C ARG A 16 -16.64 -4.88 7.30
N ARG A 17 -16.88 -5.10 8.60
CA ARG A 17 -15.81 -5.33 9.58
C ARG A 17 -15.00 -6.53 9.09
N SER A 18 -13.68 -6.39 8.99
CA SER A 18 -12.85 -7.55 8.66
C SER A 18 -13.00 -8.56 9.81
N PRO A 19 -13.40 -9.82 9.55
CA PRO A 19 -13.65 -10.79 10.62
C PRO A 19 -12.36 -11.27 11.29
N THR A 20 -11.20 -11.03 10.68
CA THR A 20 -9.92 -11.59 11.11
C THR A 20 -8.87 -10.51 11.42
N GLU A 21 -9.01 -9.31 10.85
CA GLU A 21 -8.14 -8.18 11.17
C GLU A 21 -8.83 -7.31 12.21
N ASN A 22 -8.14 -6.93 13.28
CA ASN A 22 -8.66 -6.06 14.35
C ASN A 22 -8.79 -4.59 13.89
N GLY A 23 -9.30 -4.38 12.67
CA GLY A 23 -9.52 -3.10 12.02
C GLY A 23 -11.00 -2.70 12.05
N THR A 24 -11.25 -1.42 12.29
CA THR A 24 -12.61 -0.85 12.38
C THR A 24 -13.31 -0.76 11.01
N ARG A 25 -12.54 -0.69 9.92
CA ARG A 25 -13.04 -0.51 8.55
C ARG A 25 -12.21 -1.34 7.58
N GLY A 26 -12.86 -2.01 6.63
CA GLY A 26 -12.21 -2.70 5.50
C GLY A 26 -12.77 -2.19 4.18
N TYR A 27 -11.92 -2.12 3.15
CA TYR A 27 -12.28 -1.68 1.81
C TYR A 27 -11.97 -2.80 0.80
N ALA A 28 -12.92 -3.10 -0.08
CA ALA A 28 -12.72 -4.05 -1.17
C ALA A 28 -12.34 -3.28 -2.44
N PHE A 29 -11.32 -3.74 -3.13
CA PHE A 29 -10.80 -3.14 -4.36
C PHE A 29 -10.86 -4.14 -5.51
N ALA A 30 -10.86 -3.64 -6.74
CA ALA A 30 -10.85 -4.47 -7.95
C ALA A 30 -9.60 -5.38 -8.04
N SER A 31 -8.49 -4.96 -7.42
CA SER A 31 -7.27 -5.78 -7.32
C SER A 31 -6.38 -5.31 -6.17
N ARG A 32 -5.34 -6.10 -5.83
CA ARG A 32 -4.31 -5.72 -4.84
C ARG A 32 -3.55 -4.45 -5.26
N LEU A 33 -3.21 -4.30 -6.54
CA LEU A 33 -2.52 -3.10 -7.03
C LEU A 33 -3.41 -1.86 -7.01
N ALA A 34 -4.73 -2.03 -7.19
CA ALA A 34 -5.69 -0.94 -7.00
C ALA A 34 -5.71 -0.49 -5.54
N ALA A 35 -5.72 -1.43 -4.59
CA ALA A 35 -5.65 -1.10 -3.15
C ALA A 35 -4.37 -0.31 -2.80
N ILE A 36 -3.20 -0.78 -3.24
CA ILE A 36 -1.91 -0.10 -3.01
C ILE A 36 -1.92 1.29 -3.66
N SER A 37 -2.43 1.41 -4.88
CA SER A 37 -2.53 2.68 -5.60
C SER A 37 -3.37 3.70 -4.84
N THR A 38 -4.54 3.31 -4.34
CA THR A 38 -5.41 4.21 -3.55
C THR A 38 -4.75 4.65 -2.24
N VAL A 39 -4.00 3.76 -1.58
CA VAL A 39 -3.25 4.15 -0.37
C VAL A 39 -2.14 5.15 -0.71
N LEU A 40 -1.44 4.98 -1.83
CA LEU A 40 -0.42 5.92 -2.29
C LEU A 40 -0.97 7.28 -2.73
N GLU A 41 -2.26 7.38 -3.04
CA GLU A 41 -2.94 8.65 -3.33
C GLU A 41 -3.23 9.48 -2.08
N LEU A 42 -3.08 8.89 -0.89
CA LEU A 42 -3.16 9.63 0.37
C LEU A 42 -1.88 10.44 0.66
N LEU A 43 -0.80 10.18 -0.08
CA LEU A 43 0.47 10.87 0.06
C LEU A 43 0.49 12.11 -0.85
N ASP A 44 1.05 13.20 -0.34
CA ASP A 44 1.28 14.41 -1.12
C ASP A 44 2.34 14.17 -2.20
N LYS A 45 2.33 15.02 -3.22
CA LYS A 45 3.34 15.00 -4.28
C LYS A 45 4.74 15.17 -3.67
N ASP A 46 5.72 14.46 -4.23
CA ASP A 46 7.13 14.48 -3.82
C ASP A 46 7.38 13.93 -2.39
N SER A 47 6.40 13.24 -1.81
CA SER A 47 6.53 12.56 -0.52
C SER A 47 7.59 11.46 -0.53
N HIS A 48 8.24 11.28 0.61
CA HIS A 48 9.20 10.21 0.85
C HIS A 48 8.52 8.97 1.44
N LEU A 49 8.80 7.82 0.86
CA LEU A 49 8.29 6.52 1.27
C LEU A 49 9.47 5.60 1.63
N VAL A 50 9.39 4.94 2.77
CA VAL A 50 10.32 3.87 3.13
C VAL A 50 9.64 2.52 2.90
N ALA A 51 10.24 1.68 2.07
CA ALA A 51 9.71 0.37 1.70
C ALA A 51 10.75 -0.72 1.95
N VAL A 52 10.28 -1.94 2.22
CA VAL A 52 11.14 -3.12 2.40
C VAL A 52 11.59 -3.61 1.03
N ASP A 53 12.84 -4.05 0.89
CA ASP A 53 13.40 -4.52 -0.39
C ASP A 53 12.76 -5.82 -0.91
N ASP A 54 12.35 -6.71 -0.01
CA ASP A 54 11.63 -7.95 -0.33
C ASP A 54 10.12 -7.73 -0.53
N VAL A 55 9.76 -6.96 -1.56
CA VAL A 55 8.37 -6.77 -1.99
C VAL A 55 8.08 -7.50 -3.29
N TYR A 56 6.82 -7.86 -3.46
CA TYR A 56 6.32 -8.38 -4.74
C TYR A 56 6.74 -7.45 -5.90
N GLY A 57 7.30 -8.03 -6.97
CA GLY A 57 7.85 -7.25 -8.09
C GLY A 57 6.86 -6.29 -8.76
N GLY A 58 5.56 -6.59 -8.72
CA GLY A 58 4.54 -5.66 -9.20
C GLY A 58 4.41 -4.40 -8.32
N THR A 59 4.65 -4.51 -7.02
CA THR A 59 4.70 -3.36 -6.10
C THR A 59 5.94 -2.52 -6.36
N TYR A 60 7.10 -3.16 -6.55
CA TYR A 60 8.33 -2.48 -6.94
C TYR A 60 8.12 -1.69 -8.25
N ARG A 61 7.57 -2.34 -9.28
CA ARG A 61 7.31 -1.70 -10.57
C ARG A 61 6.31 -0.54 -10.47
N LEU A 62 5.27 -0.67 -9.63
CA LEU A 62 4.30 0.39 -9.40
C LEU A 62 4.96 1.62 -8.76
N LEU A 63 5.80 1.41 -7.75
CA LEU A 63 6.49 2.49 -7.03
C LEU A 63 7.52 3.17 -7.94
N GLU A 64 8.40 2.40 -8.56
CA GLU A 64 9.55 2.92 -9.31
C GLU A 64 9.16 3.47 -10.69
N ASN A 65 8.37 2.73 -11.47
CA ASN A 65 8.12 3.09 -12.87
C ASN A 65 6.89 3.97 -13.06
N VAL A 66 5.93 3.91 -12.13
CA VAL A 66 4.65 4.64 -12.25
C VAL A 66 4.63 5.81 -11.29
N ARG A 67 4.73 5.55 -9.98
CA ARG A 67 4.46 6.55 -8.94
C ARG A 67 5.59 7.57 -8.76
N ARG A 68 6.83 7.17 -8.97
CA ARG A 68 7.97 8.10 -9.06
C ARG A 68 7.76 9.15 -10.16
N ARG A 69 7.19 8.75 -11.31
CA ARG A 69 6.91 9.66 -12.43
C ARG A 69 5.61 10.44 -12.24
N SER A 70 4.54 9.80 -11.77
CA SER A 70 3.20 10.42 -11.72
C SER A 70 2.99 11.30 -10.49
N ALA A 71 3.61 10.96 -9.37
CA ALA A 71 3.43 11.65 -8.08
C ALA A 71 4.75 12.14 -7.46
N GLY A 72 5.89 11.91 -8.11
CA GLY A 72 7.20 12.35 -7.61
C GLY A 72 7.70 11.58 -6.39
N LEU A 73 7.07 10.45 -6.04
CA LEU A 73 7.38 9.73 -4.80
C LEU A 73 8.83 9.28 -4.76
N GLN A 74 9.52 9.59 -3.66
CA GLN A 74 10.89 9.18 -3.40
C GLN A 74 10.88 7.93 -2.53
N VAL A 75 11.33 6.80 -3.07
CA VAL A 75 11.30 5.52 -2.35
C VAL A 75 12.69 5.14 -1.85
N SER A 76 12.81 4.89 -0.55
CA SER A 76 14.01 4.32 0.07
C SER A 76 13.77 2.86 0.43
N TRP A 77 14.57 1.98 -0.17
CA TRP A 77 14.52 0.54 0.07
C TRP A 77 15.38 0.16 1.26
N VAL A 78 14.82 -0.64 2.18
CA VAL A 78 15.49 -1.08 3.42
C VAL A 78 15.36 -2.59 3.56
N LYS A 79 16.44 -3.25 3.99
CA LYS A 79 16.40 -4.67 4.32
C LYS A 79 15.52 -4.93 5.54
N PRO A 80 14.69 -5.99 5.55
CA PRO A 80 13.79 -6.28 6.66
C PRO A 80 14.54 -6.54 7.98
N ASP A 81 15.78 -7.02 7.91
CA ASP A 81 16.60 -7.34 9.08
C ASP A 81 17.23 -6.09 9.75
N ASP A 82 17.38 -4.98 9.01
CA ASP A 82 18.06 -3.77 9.52
C ASP A 82 17.08 -2.74 10.11
N ARG A 83 16.60 -3.04 11.33
CA ARG A 83 15.77 -2.11 12.12
C ARG A 83 16.45 -0.78 12.41
N ARG A 84 17.78 -0.72 12.39
CA ARG A 84 18.54 0.50 12.69
C ARG A 84 18.50 1.44 11.49
N GLU A 85 18.62 0.89 10.28
CA GLU A 85 18.47 1.62 9.03
C GLU A 85 17.04 2.11 8.81
N LEU A 86 16.04 1.30 9.15
CA LEU A 86 14.63 1.70 9.09
C LEU A 86 14.37 2.97 9.92
N LYS A 87 14.83 2.99 11.18
CA LYS A 87 14.67 4.17 12.07
C LYS A 87 15.40 5.41 11.57
N ARG A 88 16.58 5.25 10.94
CA ARG A 88 17.34 6.37 10.38
C ARG A 88 16.60 7.00 9.20
N ARG A 89 16.01 6.18 8.34
CA ARG A 89 15.35 6.62 7.10
C ARG A 89 13.90 7.07 7.31
N SER A 90 13.26 6.69 8.41
CA SER A 90 11.95 7.20 8.80
C SER A 90 12.01 8.57 9.48
N ALA A 91 13.21 9.12 9.71
CA ALA A 91 13.34 10.48 10.23
C ALA A 91 12.76 11.47 9.21
N PRO A 92 11.99 12.48 9.64
CA PRO A 92 11.42 13.47 8.73
C PRO A 92 12.54 14.15 7.96
N THR A 93 12.39 14.23 6.63
CA THR A 93 13.26 15.02 5.77
C THR A 93 13.31 16.45 6.32
N PRO A 94 14.50 17.00 6.65
CA PRO A 94 14.60 18.38 7.07
C PRO A 94 14.12 19.28 5.93
N ALA A 95 13.25 20.24 6.27
CA ALA A 95 12.67 21.22 5.37
C ALA A 95 13.72 22.06 4.65
#